data_AF-A0A1Z5KYF8-F1
#
_entry.id   AF-A0A1Z5KYF8-F1
#
_cell.length_a   1.000
_cell.length_b   1.000
_cell.length_c   1.000
_cell.angle_alpha   90.00
_cell.angle_beta   90.00
_cell.angle_gamma   90.00
#
_symmetry.space_group_name_H-M   'P 1'
#
loop_
_entity.id
_entity.type
_entity.pdbx_description
1 polymer ?
#
loop_
_entity_poly.entity_id
_entity_poly.type
_entity_poly.pdbx_seq_one_letter_code
_entity_poly.pdbx_strand_id
1 'polypeptide(L)'
;MRKNFFNNEETGYLKTQKRNPVMQNPMTDPSMMTDMLKGNLTNVLPMIIIGGWINWTFSGFVTTKVPFPLTLRFKPMLQRGIELMSLDASWVSSASWYFLNVFGLRSIYALVLGENNAADQTRVMQDQMSGAALAMPPDPKQAFKAEWEALEICEHQWAMKNVEEELMGSYQDNAQPSASSSHHKYD
;
A
#
# COMPACT_ATOMS: atom_id res chain seq x y z
N MET A 1 20.09 -30.45 6.99
CA MET A 1 20.36 -30.79 5.57
C MET A 1 20.06 -29.64 4.60
N ARG A 2 18.83 -29.12 4.51
CA ARG A 2 18.48 -28.05 3.55
C ARG A 2 19.24 -26.73 3.76
N LYS A 3 19.37 -26.25 5.01
CA LYS A 3 20.19 -25.06 5.33
C LYS A 3 21.64 -25.21 4.85
N ASN A 4 22.23 -26.39 5.05
CA ASN A 4 23.60 -26.67 4.58
C ASN A 4 23.68 -26.66 3.03
N PHE A 5 22.71 -27.23 2.32
CA PHE A 5 22.67 -27.19 0.85
C PHE A 5 22.60 -25.76 0.26
N PHE A 6 21.91 -24.83 0.94
CA PHE A 6 21.79 -23.45 0.47
C PHE A 6 22.98 -22.55 0.89
N ASN A 7 23.49 -22.72 2.12
CA ASN A 7 24.46 -21.80 2.72
C ASN A 7 25.92 -22.27 2.71
N ASN A 8 26.22 -23.49 2.25
CA ASN A 8 27.59 -24.00 2.20
C ASN A 8 28.51 -23.04 1.41
N GLU A 9 29.71 -22.80 1.94
CA GLU A 9 30.61 -21.78 1.39
C GLU A 9 31.17 -22.12 0.01
N GLU A 10 31.36 -23.41 -0.28
CA GLU A 10 31.99 -23.90 -1.51
C GLU A 10 30.97 -24.47 -2.50
N THR A 11 29.89 -25.09 -2.00
CA THR A 11 28.88 -25.78 -2.83
C THR A 11 27.48 -25.22 -2.71
N GLY A 12 27.27 -24.20 -1.86
CA GLY A 12 25.96 -23.64 -1.59
C GLY A 12 25.34 -22.99 -2.83
N TYR A 13 24.07 -23.29 -3.09
CA TYR A 13 23.34 -22.78 -4.24
C TYR A 13 23.36 -21.24 -4.33
N LEU A 14 23.28 -20.55 -3.19
CA LEU A 14 23.23 -19.08 -3.12
C LEU A 14 24.59 -18.41 -3.42
N LYS A 15 25.72 -19.12 -3.23
CA LYS A 15 27.06 -18.62 -3.58
C LYS A 15 27.52 -19.05 -4.98
N THR A 16 27.14 -20.25 -5.43
CA THR A 16 27.60 -20.83 -6.70
C THR A 16 26.78 -20.36 -7.91
N GLN A 17 25.48 -20.11 -7.75
CA GLN A 17 24.67 -19.54 -8.83
C GLN A 17 24.90 -18.04 -8.99
N LYS A 18 25.80 -17.69 -9.91
CA LYS A 18 25.84 -16.35 -10.49
C LYS A 18 24.81 -16.29 -11.61
N ARG A 19 23.57 -15.94 -11.28
CA ARG A 19 22.65 -15.45 -12.32
C ARG A 19 23.23 -14.15 -12.84
N ASN A 20 23.33 -14.01 -14.16
CA ASN A 20 23.64 -12.70 -14.73
C ASN A 20 22.67 -11.70 -14.11
N PRO A 21 23.18 -10.55 -13.60
CA PRO A 21 22.30 -9.52 -13.11
C PRO A 21 21.33 -9.25 -14.24
N VAL A 22 20.04 -9.41 -13.98
CA VAL A 22 19.03 -8.76 -14.79
C VAL A 22 19.17 -7.28 -14.42
N MET A 23 20.29 -6.68 -14.82
CA MET A 23 20.43 -5.25 -14.99
C MET A 23 19.53 -4.87 -16.16
N GLN A 24 18.24 -5.10 -16.02
CA GLN A 24 17.27 -4.17 -16.57
C GLN A 24 17.37 -2.98 -15.64
N ASN A 25 18.38 -2.13 -15.88
CA ASN A 25 18.21 -0.73 -15.56
C ASN A 25 16.87 -0.35 -16.21
N PRO A 26 15.86 0.15 -15.47
CA PRO A 26 14.63 0.63 -16.10
C PRO A 26 14.90 1.76 -17.12
N MET A 27 16.10 2.32 -17.07
CA MET A 27 16.62 3.33 -17.99
C MET A 27 17.17 2.76 -19.30
N THR A 28 17.45 1.45 -19.39
CA THR A 28 17.94 0.81 -20.63
C THR A 28 16.86 0.04 -21.38
N ASP A 29 15.73 -0.28 -20.73
CA ASP A 29 14.58 -0.88 -21.40
C ASP A 29 13.36 0.05 -21.32
N PRO A 30 13.20 0.95 -22.31
CA PRO A 30 12.09 1.88 -22.38
C PRO A 30 10.72 1.21 -22.33
N SER A 31 10.61 -0.09 -22.66
CA SER A 31 9.33 -0.80 -22.72
C SER A 31 8.69 -1.01 -21.33
N MET A 32 9.44 -1.51 -20.36
CA MET A 32 8.96 -1.80 -18.99
C MET A 32 8.55 -0.54 -18.23
N MET A 33 9.36 0.53 -18.35
CA MET A 33 9.01 1.83 -17.79
C MET A 33 7.78 2.42 -18.49
N THR A 34 7.69 2.27 -19.82
CA THR A 34 6.53 2.74 -20.59
C THR A 34 5.26 1.98 -20.23
N ASP A 35 5.32 0.69 -19.94
CA ASP A 35 4.14 -0.11 -19.59
C ASP A 35 3.62 0.24 -18.19
N MET A 36 4.51 0.48 -17.24
CA MET A 36 4.18 0.99 -15.90
C MET A 36 3.62 2.42 -15.95
N LEU A 37 4.23 3.30 -16.74
CA LEU A 37 3.76 4.67 -16.95
C LEU A 37 2.44 4.70 -17.72
N LYS A 38 2.26 3.85 -18.73
CA LYS A 38 1.01 3.72 -19.47
C LYS A 38 -0.11 3.27 -18.55
N GLY A 39 0.12 2.25 -17.71
CA GLY A 39 -0.88 1.79 -16.75
C GLY A 39 -1.31 2.89 -15.77
N ASN A 40 -0.38 3.71 -15.30
CA ASN A 40 -0.70 4.85 -14.43
C ASN A 40 -1.40 5.98 -15.22
N LEU A 41 -0.92 6.29 -16.42
CA LEU A 41 -1.48 7.32 -17.28
C LEU A 41 -2.91 6.98 -17.72
N THR A 42 -3.22 5.73 -18.07
CA THR A 42 -4.58 5.32 -18.46
C THR A 42 -5.59 5.49 -17.33
N ASN A 43 -5.15 5.42 -16.08
CA ASN A 43 -6.01 5.60 -14.91
C ASN A 43 -6.18 7.07 -14.52
N VAL A 44 -5.13 7.89 -14.70
CA VAL A 44 -5.14 9.33 -14.37
C VAL A 44 -5.73 10.19 -15.49
N LEU A 45 -5.59 9.74 -16.74
CA LEU A 45 -6.00 10.49 -17.93
C LEU A 45 -7.51 10.84 -17.91
N PRO A 46 -8.44 9.92 -17.59
CA PRO A 46 -9.85 10.26 -17.48
C PRO A 46 -10.11 11.34 -16.43
N MET A 47 -9.43 11.26 -15.29
CA MET A 47 -9.57 12.22 -14.19
C MET A 47 -9.13 13.63 -14.61
N ILE A 48 -8.01 13.74 -15.34
CA ILE A 48 -7.48 15.00 -15.85
C ILE A 48 -8.37 15.57 -16.95
N ILE A 49 -8.83 14.74 -17.90
CA ILE A 49 -9.69 15.19 -19.00
C ILE A 49 -11.00 15.77 -18.45
N ILE A 50 -11.66 15.06 -17.53
CA ILE A 50 -12.92 15.52 -16.92
C ILE A 50 -12.67 16.80 -16.10
N GLY A 51 -11.59 16.85 -15.31
CA GLY A 51 -11.23 18.05 -14.55
C GLY A 51 -10.92 19.26 -15.44
N GLY A 52 -10.27 19.02 -16.59
CA GLY A 52 -9.99 20.02 -17.62
C GLY A 52 -11.25 20.52 -18.31
N TRP A 53 -12.17 19.61 -18.65
CA TRP A 53 -13.49 19.95 -19.20
C TRP A 53 -14.27 20.83 -18.22
N ILE A 54 -14.38 20.40 -16.96
CA ILE A 54 -15.09 21.17 -15.91
C ILE A 54 -14.47 22.55 -15.77
N ASN A 55 -13.14 22.66 -15.75
CA ASN A 55 -12.49 23.95 -15.66
C ASN A 55 -12.77 24.83 -16.89
N TRP A 56 -12.91 24.26 -18.09
CA TRP A 56 -13.22 25.01 -19.30
C TRP A 56 -14.69 25.46 -19.36
N THR A 57 -15.64 24.58 -19.07
CA THR A 57 -17.09 24.91 -19.14
C THR A 57 -17.57 25.72 -17.96
N PHE A 58 -16.96 25.54 -16.79
CA PHE A 58 -17.42 26.09 -15.53
C PHE A 58 -16.39 27.03 -14.87
N SER A 59 -15.61 27.75 -15.69
CA SER A 59 -14.69 28.80 -15.24
C SER A 59 -15.45 30.09 -14.87
N GLY A 60 -14.86 30.95 -14.03
CA GLY A 60 -15.38 32.31 -13.79
C GLY A 60 -16.38 32.44 -12.65
N PHE A 61 -16.78 31.35 -12.00
CA PHE A 61 -17.74 31.39 -10.88
C PHE A 61 -17.31 30.59 -9.66
N VAL A 62 -17.90 30.96 -8.52
CA VAL A 62 -17.74 30.29 -7.23
C VAL A 62 -18.81 29.21 -7.11
N THR A 63 -18.44 27.98 -6.72
CA THR A 63 -19.38 26.86 -6.62
C THR A 63 -19.92 26.68 -5.21
N THR A 64 -19.05 26.61 -4.22
CA THR A 64 -19.48 26.37 -2.83
C THR A 64 -18.50 26.98 -1.83
N LYS A 65 -18.96 27.12 -0.59
CA LYS A 65 -18.15 27.52 0.56
C LYS A 65 -17.90 26.30 1.43
N VAL A 66 -16.63 26.03 1.67
CA VAL A 66 -16.20 24.94 2.54
C VAL A 66 -16.31 25.39 4.01
N PRO A 67 -16.79 24.55 4.95
CA PRO A 67 -17.09 24.95 6.33
C PRO A 67 -15.85 25.06 7.25
N PHE A 68 -14.64 24.97 6.69
CA PHE A 68 -13.39 25.09 7.44
C PHE A 68 -12.46 26.12 6.78
N PRO A 69 -11.67 26.86 7.56
CA PRO A 69 -10.75 27.86 7.04
C PRO A 69 -9.59 27.19 6.29
N LEU A 70 -9.36 27.59 5.03
CA LEU A 70 -8.24 27.11 4.22
C LEU A 70 -7.09 28.11 4.20
N THR A 71 -5.86 27.61 4.06
CA THR A 71 -4.67 28.47 4.02
C THR A 71 -4.59 29.23 2.68
N LEU A 72 -4.12 30.47 2.74
CA LEU A 72 -4.02 31.36 1.57
C LEU A 72 -3.11 30.80 0.46
N ARG A 73 -2.20 29.88 0.79
CA ARG A 73 -1.31 29.23 -0.18
C ARG A 73 -2.04 28.31 -1.16
N PHE A 74 -3.19 27.76 -0.76
CA PHE A 74 -4.04 26.95 -1.65
C PHE A 74 -4.97 27.81 -2.53
N LYS A 75 -5.09 29.11 -2.26
CA LYS A 75 -5.97 30.02 -3.00
C LYS A 75 -5.79 29.98 -4.53
N PRO A 76 -4.57 30.09 -5.12
CA PRO A 76 -4.42 30.02 -6.58
C PRO A 76 -4.83 28.65 -7.17
N MET A 77 -4.76 27.59 -6.38
CA MET A 77 -5.18 26.24 -6.79
C MET A 77 -6.70 26.06 -6.68
N LEU A 78 -7.30 26.64 -5.63
CA LEU A 78 -8.72 26.49 -5.30
C LEU A 78 -9.64 27.47 -6.04
N GLN A 79 -9.10 28.60 -6.48
CA GLN A 79 -9.82 29.68 -7.15
C GLN A 79 -9.35 29.85 -8.59
N ARG A 80 -8.80 28.79 -9.18
CA ARG A 80 -8.35 28.81 -10.58
C ARG A 80 -9.53 29.19 -11.49
N GLY A 81 -9.40 30.33 -12.18
CA GLY A 81 -10.46 30.89 -13.03
C GLY A 81 -11.35 31.94 -12.36
N ILE A 82 -11.02 32.42 -11.15
CA ILE A 82 -11.74 33.50 -10.45
C ILE A 82 -10.78 34.66 -10.19
N GLU A 83 -11.12 35.87 -10.62
CA GLU A 83 -10.23 37.04 -10.57
C GLU A 83 -10.43 37.93 -9.32
N LEU A 84 -11.10 37.44 -8.27
CA LEU A 84 -11.35 38.22 -7.05
C LEU A 84 -10.26 37.99 -5.99
N MET A 85 -9.30 38.91 -5.92
CA MET A 85 -8.20 38.89 -4.96
C MET A 85 -8.65 39.06 -3.49
N SER A 86 -9.78 39.69 -3.22
CA SER A 86 -10.32 39.91 -1.86
C SER A 86 -11.13 38.72 -1.33
N LEU A 87 -11.42 37.71 -2.15
CA LEU A 87 -12.26 36.59 -1.75
C LEU A 87 -11.52 35.68 -0.76
N ASP A 88 -12.22 35.22 0.28
CA ASP A 88 -11.66 34.28 1.25
C ASP A 88 -11.37 32.91 0.59
N ALA A 89 -10.32 32.21 1.05
CA ALA A 89 -9.87 30.93 0.48
C ALA A 89 -10.87 29.78 0.71
N SER A 90 -11.86 29.98 1.59
CA SER A 90 -12.96 29.05 1.85
C SER A 90 -13.91 28.88 0.67
N TRP A 91 -13.90 29.83 -0.28
CA TRP A 91 -14.70 29.77 -1.51
C TRP A 91 -13.93 29.04 -2.60
N VAL A 92 -14.53 27.97 -3.12
CA VAL A 92 -13.89 27.09 -4.11
C VAL A 92 -14.53 27.21 -5.48
N SER A 93 -13.71 27.08 -6.53
CA SER A 93 -14.16 26.97 -7.91
C SER A 93 -14.71 25.57 -8.22
N SER A 94 -15.35 25.46 -9.37
CA SER A 94 -15.92 24.21 -9.90
C SER A 94 -14.88 23.09 -10.05
N ALA A 95 -13.67 23.43 -10.52
CA ALA A 95 -12.58 22.47 -10.68
C ALA A 95 -12.09 21.92 -9.34
N SER A 96 -11.99 22.78 -8.33
CA SER A 96 -11.54 22.40 -6.99
C SER A 96 -12.59 21.58 -6.25
N TRP A 97 -13.87 21.90 -6.47
CA TRP A 97 -14.98 21.07 -6.01
C TRP A 97 -14.95 19.66 -6.61
N TYR A 98 -14.66 19.53 -7.92
CA TYR A 98 -14.48 18.23 -8.56
C TYR A 98 -13.34 17.42 -7.92
N PHE A 99 -12.15 18.01 -7.75
CA PHE A 99 -11.03 17.32 -7.11
C PHE A 99 -11.35 16.88 -5.68
N LEU A 100 -12.05 17.72 -4.91
CA LEU A 100 -12.51 17.36 -3.56
C LEU A 100 -13.41 16.12 -3.58
N ASN A 101 -14.36 16.06 -4.52
CA ASN A 101 -15.23 14.89 -4.69
C ASN A 101 -14.45 13.64 -5.12
N VAL A 102 -13.50 13.75 -6.05
CA VAL A 102 -12.70 12.59 -6.49
C VAL A 102 -11.87 12.02 -5.33
N PHE A 103 -11.27 12.86 -4.50
CA PHE A 103 -10.49 12.40 -3.35
C PHE A 103 -11.37 11.87 -2.20
N GLY A 104 -12.51 12.50 -1.93
CA GLY A 104 -13.40 12.14 -0.81
C GLY A 104 -14.26 10.90 -1.07
N LEU A 105 -14.81 10.77 -2.27
CA LEU A 105 -15.74 9.68 -2.63
C LEU A 105 -15.05 8.32 -2.74
N ARG A 106 -13.72 8.29 -2.83
CA ARG A 106 -12.93 7.07 -2.89
C ARG A 106 -13.21 6.11 -1.72
N SER A 107 -13.18 6.64 -0.49
CA SER A 107 -13.44 5.84 0.72
C SER A 107 -14.84 5.24 0.71
N ILE A 108 -15.81 5.98 0.15
CA ILE A 108 -17.19 5.55 0.00
C ILE A 108 -17.30 4.46 -1.07
N TYR A 109 -16.59 4.59 -2.20
CA TYR A 109 -16.57 3.56 -3.23
C TYR A 109 -15.97 2.25 -2.74
N ALA A 110 -14.89 2.31 -1.95
CA ALA A 110 -14.30 1.12 -1.32
C ALA A 110 -15.31 0.39 -0.40
N LEU A 111 -16.09 1.14 0.39
CA LEU A 111 -17.12 0.56 1.26
C LEU A 111 -18.30 -0.03 0.46
N VAL A 112 -18.72 0.64 -0.62
CA VAL A 112 -19.91 0.24 -1.38
C VAL A 112 -19.63 -0.94 -2.31
N LEU A 113 -18.48 -0.98 -2.97
CA LEU A 113 -18.19 -2.03 -3.96
C LEU A 113 -17.09 -3.04 -3.50
N GLY A 114 -16.49 -2.87 -2.31
CA GLY A 114 -15.51 -3.81 -1.70
C GLY A 114 -14.02 -3.54 -2.02
N GLU A 115 -13.11 -4.44 -1.58
CA GLU A 115 -11.65 -4.27 -1.72
C GLU A 115 -11.11 -4.41 -3.16
N ASN A 116 -11.87 -4.99 -4.10
CA ASN A 116 -11.45 -5.19 -5.49
C ASN A 116 -11.90 -4.07 -6.44
N ASN A 117 -12.03 -2.85 -5.95
CA ASN A 117 -12.54 -1.75 -6.75
C ASN A 117 -11.49 -1.04 -7.57
N ALA A 118 -11.83 -0.86 -8.84
CA ALA A 118 -11.19 0.08 -9.74
C ALA A 118 -11.18 1.54 -9.23
N ALA A 119 -11.95 1.87 -8.18
CA ALA A 119 -11.92 3.19 -7.56
C ALA A 119 -10.73 3.40 -6.59
N ASP A 120 -10.09 2.32 -6.09
CA ASP A 120 -8.92 2.42 -5.18
C ASP A 120 -7.60 2.72 -5.94
N GLN A 121 -7.70 3.05 -7.24
CA GLN A 121 -6.57 3.25 -8.13
C GLN A 121 -5.68 4.46 -7.78
N THR A 122 -6.19 5.47 -7.06
CA THR A 122 -5.37 6.63 -6.65
C THR A 122 -4.37 6.30 -5.52
N ARG A 123 -4.55 5.19 -4.78
CA ARG A 123 -3.60 4.76 -3.72
C ARG A 123 -2.48 4.01 -4.36
N VAL A 124 -2.77 3.24 -5.41
CA VAL A 124 -1.72 2.72 -6.30
C VAL A 124 -0.86 3.87 -6.81
N MET A 125 -1.46 4.99 -7.23
CA MET A 125 -0.68 6.17 -7.66
C MET A 125 0.16 6.79 -6.52
N GLN A 126 -0.38 6.92 -5.32
CA GLN A 126 0.35 7.43 -4.15
C GLN A 126 1.47 6.48 -3.70
N ASP A 127 1.16 5.19 -3.59
CA ASP A 127 2.08 4.10 -3.26
C ASP A 127 3.16 3.96 -4.33
N GLN A 128 2.86 4.27 -5.59
CA GLN A 128 3.83 4.26 -6.69
C GLN A 128 4.74 5.50 -6.66
N MET A 129 4.24 6.66 -6.21
CA MET A 129 5.07 7.85 -6.02
C MET A 129 6.01 7.73 -4.81
N SER A 130 5.56 7.10 -3.73
CA SER A 130 6.41 6.80 -2.56
C SER A 130 7.21 5.50 -2.72
N GLY A 131 6.79 4.60 -3.59
CA GLY A 131 7.35 3.26 -3.81
C GLY A 131 8.13 3.09 -5.10
N ALA A 132 8.28 4.12 -5.94
CA ALA A 132 9.13 4.08 -7.13
C ALA A 132 10.61 3.78 -6.81
N ALA A 133 11.03 3.98 -5.55
CA ALA A 133 12.35 3.57 -5.07
C ALA A 133 12.42 2.08 -4.64
N LEU A 134 11.27 1.42 -4.39
CA LEU A 134 11.15 0.01 -3.99
C LEU A 134 10.82 -0.94 -5.14
N ALA A 135 10.33 -0.42 -6.27
CA ALA A 135 9.94 -1.22 -7.44
C ALA A 135 11.11 -1.58 -8.38
N MET A 136 12.35 -1.33 -7.96
CA MET A 136 13.50 -1.92 -8.63
C MET A 136 13.54 -3.40 -8.27
N PRO A 137 13.46 -4.33 -9.24
CA PRO A 137 13.75 -5.72 -8.96
C PRO A 137 15.12 -5.77 -8.28
N PRO A 138 15.24 -6.33 -7.06
CA PRO A 138 16.53 -6.39 -6.40
C PRO A 138 17.47 -7.18 -7.32
N ASP A 139 18.68 -6.63 -7.55
CA ASP A 139 19.70 -7.32 -8.33
C ASP A 139 19.79 -8.77 -7.80
N PRO A 140 19.63 -9.80 -8.64
CA PRO A 140 19.68 -11.20 -8.20
C PRO A 140 20.89 -11.50 -7.33
N LYS A 141 22.03 -10.83 -7.55
CA LYS A 141 23.24 -10.98 -6.74
C LYS A 141 23.08 -10.39 -5.33
N GLN A 142 22.44 -9.23 -5.21
CA GLN A 142 22.16 -8.60 -3.93
C GLN A 142 21.08 -9.37 -3.16
N ALA A 143 20.03 -9.83 -3.86
CA ALA A 143 19.00 -10.67 -3.30
C ALA A 143 19.58 -12.00 -2.77
N PHE A 144 20.41 -12.70 -3.54
CA PHE A 144 21.03 -13.95 -3.09
C PHE A 144 21.97 -13.76 -1.90
N LYS A 145 22.70 -12.65 -1.86
CA LYS A 145 23.54 -12.32 -0.69
C LYS A 145 22.69 -12.04 0.55
N ALA A 146 21.63 -11.24 0.42
CA ALA A 146 20.73 -10.93 1.53
C ALA A 146 20.03 -12.19 2.08
N GLU A 147 19.57 -13.08 1.21
CA GLU A 147 18.98 -14.37 1.60
C GLU A 147 20.00 -15.31 2.25
N TRP A 148 21.25 -15.30 1.78
CA TRP A 148 22.32 -16.10 2.40
C TRP A 148 22.62 -15.65 3.83
N GLU A 149 22.79 -14.33 4.04
CA GLU A 149 23.00 -13.71 5.36
C GLU A 149 21.80 -13.97 6.29
N ALA A 150 20.57 -13.83 5.79
CA ALA A 150 19.36 -14.10 6.57
C ALA A 150 19.28 -15.58 6.99
N LEU A 151 19.52 -16.51 6.06
CA LEU A 151 19.45 -17.94 6.34
C LEU A 151 20.58 -18.42 7.25
N GLU A 152 21.70 -17.70 7.30
CA GLU A 152 22.82 -17.98 8.22
C GLU A 152 22.39 -17.83 9.68
N ILE A 153 21.61 -16.78 9.96
CA ILE A 153 21.11 -16.45 11.30
C ILE A 153 19.93 -17.33 11.72
N CYS A 154 19.20 -17.95 10.78
CA CYS A 154 18.04 -18.78 11.10
C CYS A 154 18.41 -20.05 11.89
N GLU A 155 17.91 -20.16 13.13
CA GLU A 155 18.02 -21.37 13.94
C GLU A 155 16.78 -22.26 13.77
N HIS A 156 16.98 -23.58 13.85
CA HIS A 156 15.86 -24.51 13.79
C HIS A 156 15.12 -24.53 15.13
N GLN A 157 13.92 -24.00 15.15
CA GLN A 157 12.98 -24.21 16.25
C GLN A 157 12.07 -25.39 15.93
N TRP A 158 12.24 -26.47 16.68
CA TRP A 158 11.38 -27.65 16.56
C TRP A 158 10.06 -27.38 17.29
N ALA A 159 9.01 -27.06 16.53
CA ALA A 159 7.69 -26.77 17.09
C ALA A 159 7.02 -28.02 17.73
N MET A 160 7.25 -29.21 17.19
CA MET A 160 6.64 -30.47 17.66
C MET A 160 7.39 -31.12 18.85
N LYS A 161 8.07 -30.36 19.71
CA LYS A 161 8.94 -30.94 20.75
C LYS A 161 8.13 -31.33 22.00
N ASN A 162 7.08 -30.56 22.27
CA ASN A 162 6.19 -30.74 23.41
C ASN A 162 4.75 -31.01 22.92
N VAL A 163 4.60 -31.55 21.71
CA VAL A 163 3.26 -31.73 21.11
C VAL A 163 2.46 -32.78 21.87
N GLU A 164 3.13 -33.78 22.45
CA GLU A 164 2.51 -34.81 23.29
C GLU A 164 2.02 -34.21 24.61
N GLU A 165 2.78 -33.30 25.22
CA GLU A 165 2.40 -32.60 26.45
C GLU A 165 1.24 -31.62 26.22
N GLU A 166 1.27 -30.88 25.11
CA GLU A 166 0.18 -29.96 24.71
C GLU A 166 -1.11 -30.72 24.37
N LEU A 167 -1.00 -31.88 23.71
CA LEU A 167 -2.12 -32.74 23.37
C LEU A 167 -2.73 -33.40 24.62
N MET A 168 -1.90 -33.88 25.56
CA MET A 168 -2.36 -34.48 26.80
C MET A 168 -2.92 -33.44 27.79
N GLY A 169 -2.33 -32.24 27.84
CA GLY A 169 -2.82 -31.12 28.63
C GLY A 169 -4.19 -30.63 28.15
N SER A 170 -4.36 -30.46 26.84
CA SER A 170 -5.67 -30.10 26.26
C SER A 170 -6.73 -31.20 26.42
N TYR A 171 -6.33 -32.48 26.51
CA TYR A 171 -7.25 -33.56 26.86
C TYR A 171 -7.65 -33.53 28.34
N GLN A 172 -6.72 -33.27 29.26
CA GLN A 172 -7.01 -33.16 30.69
C GLN A 172 -7.91 -31.95 31.03
N ASP A 173 -7.69 -30.80 30.39
CA ASP A 173 -8.57 -29.62 30.52
C ASP A 173 -10.00 -29.89 30.01
N ASN A 174 -10.16 -30.75 29.00
CA ASN A 174 -11.49 -31.16 28.49
C ASN A 174 -12.10 -32.34 29.28
N ALA A 175 -11.31 -33.11 30.01
CA ALA A 175 -11.74 -34.29 30.77
C ALA A 175 -12.05 -33.99 32.25
N GLN A 176 -11.69 -32.82 32.78
CA GLN A 176 -12.23 -32.32 34.05
C GLN A 176 -13.58 -31.64 33.82
N PRO A 177 -14.72 -32.27 34.19
CA PRO A 177 -15.94 -31.49 34.36
C PRO A 177 -15.68 -30.48 35.47
N SER A 178 -16.09 -29.24 35.23
CA SER A 178 -16.09 -28.14 36.20
C SER A 178 -16.82 -28.56 37.49
N ALA A 179 -16.08 -29.17 38.41
CA ALA A 179 -16.51 -29.35 39.79
C ALA A 179 -16.50 -27.96 40.44
N SER A 180 -17.62 -27.27 40.23
CA SER A 180 -17.98 -26.02 40.87
C SER A 180 -17.87 -26.21 42.37
N SER A 181 -16.85 -25.61 42.98
CA SER A 181 -16.76 -25.47 44.44
C SER A 181 -17.79 -24.42 44.88
N SER A 182 -19.02 -24.85 45.08
CA SER A 182 -20.02 -24.14 45.89
C SER A 182 -19.79 -24.45 47.36
N HIS A 183 -18.72 -23.88 47.94
CA HIS A 183 -18.61 -23.79 49.40
C HIS A 183 -19.58 -22.72 49.88
N HIS A 184 -20.76 -23.19 50.32
CA HIS A 184 -21.76 -22.42 51.04
C HIS A 184 -21.11 -21.80 52.28
N LYS A 185 -21.30 -20.48 52.41
CA LYS A 185 -20.94 -19.68 53.57
C LYS A 185 -22.25 -19.32 54.27
N TYR A 186 -22.26 -19.50 55.59
CA TYR A 186 -23.23 -19.06 56.60
C TYR A 186 -24.23 -20.08 57.14
N ASP A 187 -24.13 -20.18 58.48
CA ASP A 187 -24.98 -20.76 59.54
C ASP A 187 -25.06 -22.29 59.72
#